data_AF-A0A820XFY5-F1
#
_entry.id   AF-A0A820XFY5-F1
#
_cell.length_a   1.000
_cell.length_b   1.000
_cell.length_c   1.000
_cell.angle_alpha   90.00
_cell.angle_beta   90.00
_cell.angle_gamma   90.00
#
_symmetry.space_group_name_H-M   'P 1'
#
loop_
_entity.id
_entity.type
_entity.pdbx_description
1 polymer ?
#
loop_
_entity_poly.entity_id
_entity_poly.type
_entity_poly.pdbx_seq_one_letter_code
_entity_poly.pdbx_strand_id
1 'polypeptide(L)'
;NNRIISNKKDDLIQPNRKNICDRCNEYFLSGNDLQKHLRTECYSDQIRKHIVESTKHIDNKKHRLAVQDILWRNKILFDPTPSIINIPPQTAIKTGDHPPIYSKQYFSSYEDQEIKVQETQKLLERGQIEESTSPWSSPIVLVKKKDKTMRFCIDYRRLNAITIKNAFPLPRIEEIFDQLSDAVYYTKFDFKSGYFQVPLSKEDRAKTAFSTRDNHYQFTVLPQGITNGPATFQRLINHILGPAGW
;
A
#
# COMPACT_ATOMS: atom_id res chain seq x y z
N ASN A 1 63.29 24.46 -9.34
CA ASN A 1 63.74 23.38 -10.26
C ASN A 1 63.32 22.03 -9.71
N ASN A 2 62.43 21.36 -10.46
CA ASN A 2 62.04 19.95 -10.44
C ASN A 2 62.66 19.00 -9.41
N ARG A 3 61.80 18.18 -8.78
CA ARG A 3 61.76 16.72 -9.05
C ARG A 3 60.55 16.03 -8.41
N ILE A 4 59.76 15.40 -9.28
CA ILE A 4 58.82 14.31 -8.99
C ILE A 4 59.64 13.07 -8.62
N ILE A 5 59.36 12.40 -7.49
CA ILE A 5 59.38 10.93 -7.36
C ILE A 5 58.26 10.50 -6.41
N SER A 6 57.41 9.64 -6.96
CA SER A 6 56.36 8.78 -6.39
C SER A 6 56.60 8.19 -5.00
N ASN A 7 55.52 8.01 -4.22
CA ASN A 7 55.08 6.66 -3.86
C ASN A 7 53.70 6.61 -3.18
N LYS A 8 52.90 5.65 -3.68
CA LYS A 8 51.68 5.04 -3.11
C LYS A 8 50.46 5.95 -2.97
N LYS A 9 49.63 5.92 -4.01
CA LYS A 9 48.19 6.12 -3.89
C LYS A 9 47.68 5.15 -2.84
N ASP A 10 47.17 5.67 -1.74
CA ASP A 10 46.25 4.94 -0.88
C ASP A 10 45.10 4.46 -1.76
N ASP A 11 44.98 3.15 -1.91
CA ASP A 11 43.79 2.49 -2.43
C ASP A 11 42.65 2.81 -1.45
N LEU A 12 41.97 3.93 -1.69
CA LEU A 12 40.65 4.19 -1.17
C LEU A 12 39.73 3.14 -1.79
N ILE A 13 39.64 1.99 -1.11
CA ILE A 13 38.61 0.98 -1.31
C ILE A 13 37.29 1.72 -1.21
N GLN A 14 36.66 2.00 -2.36
CA GLN A 14 35.29 2.50 -2.35
C GLN A 14 34.44 1.46 -1.61
N PRO A 15 33.73 1.83 -0.54
CA PRO A 15 32.98 0.86 0.24
C PRO A 15 31.97 0.20 -0.68
N ASN A 16 32.12 -1.12 -0.83
CA ASN A 16 31.21 -1.94 -1.58
C ASN A 16 29.81 -1.70 -0.97
N ARG A 17 28.86 -1.14 -1.76
CA ARG A 17 27.49 -0.81 -1.29
C ARG A 17 26.76 -1.99 -0.61
N LYS A 18 27.29 -3.22 -0.76
CA LYS A 18 26.78 -4.46 -0.14
C LYS A 18 26.71 -4.44 1.39
N ASN A 19 27.52 -3.64 2.09
CA ASN A 19 27.55 -3.65 3.56
C ASN A 19 27.05 -2.34 4.20
N ILE A 20 26.25 -1.54 3.49
CA ILE A 20 25.63 -0.34 4.04
C ILE A 20 24.20 -0.68 4.45
N CYS A 21 23.77 -0.21 5.62
CA CYS A 21 22.38 -0.30 6.03
C CYS A 21 21.56 0.82 5.38
N ASP A 22 20.58 0.48 4.53
CA ASP A 22 19.75 1.45 3.81
C ASP A 22 18.87 2.35 4.71
N ARG A 23 18.83 2.13 6.03
CA ARG A 23 18.00 2.90 6.97
C ARG A 23 18.80 3.90 7.80
N CYS A 24 19.85 3.46 8.48
CA CYS A 24 20.72 4.34 9.28
C CYS A 24 21.95 4.83 8.50
N ASN A 25 22.15 4.32 7.28
CA ASN A 25 23.30 4.60 6.43
C ASN A 25 24.66 4.22 7.07
N GLU A 26 24.64 3.33 8.07
CA GLU A 26 25.84 2.81 8.71
C GLU A 26 26.52 1.75 7.85
N TYR A 27 27.85 1.78 7.82
CA TYR A 27 28.68 0.81 7.12
C TYR A 27 29.15 -0.31 8.07
N PHE A 28 29.12 -1.55 7.58
CA PHE A 28 29.53 -2.72 8.32
C PHE A 28 30.72 -3.43 7.65
N LEU A 29 31.64 -3.97 8.46
CA LEU A 29 32.84 -4.64 7.97
C LEU A 29 32.53 -5.98 7.29
N SER A 30 31.44 -6.64 7.69
CA SER A 30 30.97 -7.88 7.08
C SER A 30 29.46 -7.88 6.85
N GLY A 31 29.01 -8.68 5.88
CA GLY A 31 27.57 -8.91 5.67
C GLY A 31 26.88 -9.57 6.87
N ASN A 32 27.62 -10.31 7.69
CA ASN A 32 27.10 -10.91 8.93
C ASN A 32 26.83 -9.84 9.99
N ASP A 33 27.68 -8.82 10.09
CA ASP A 33 27.51 -7.70 11.03
C ASP A 33 26.35 -6.82 10.60
N LEU A 34 26.24 -6.53 9.29
CA LEU A 34 25.06 -5.89 8.73
C LEU A 34 23.80 -6.68 9.10
N GLN A 35 23.75 -7.98 8.81
CA GLN A 35 22.61 -8.82 9.16
C GLN A 35 22.30 -8.84 10.67
N LYS A 36 23.32 -8.81 11.53
CA LYS A 36 23.12 -8.73 12.98
C LYS A 36 22.46 -7.41 13.34
N HIS A 37 22.98 -6.29 12.86
CA HIS A 37 22.42 -4.95 13.06
C HIS A 37 20.97 -4.84 12.54
N LEU A 38 20.69 -5.33 11.33
CA LEU A 38 19.32 -5.38 10.79
C LEU A 38 18.38 -6.16 11.73
N ARG A 39 18.85 -7.28 12.30
CA ARG A 39 18.04 -8.10 13.21
C ARG A 39 17.83 -7.47 14.59
N THR A 40 18.84 -6.82 15.16
CA THR A 40 18.84 -6.47 16.60
C THR A 40 18.72 -4.99 16.91
N GLU A 41 19.08 -4.09 16.00
CA GLU A 41 19.25 -2.67 16.32
C GLU A 41 18.46 -1.75 15.38
N CYS A 42 18.43 -2.05 14.08
CA CYS A 42 17.94 -1.12 13.09
C CYS A 42 16.40 -0.91 13.05
N TYR A 43 15.58 -1.86 13.52
CA TYR A 43 14.12 -1.86 13.33
C TYR A 43 13.32 -1.72 14.62
N SER A 44 12.07 -1.28 14.50
CA SER A 44 11.16 -1.33 15.63
C SER A 44 10.87 -2.78 16.01
N ASP A 45 10.59 -3.03 17.29
CA ASP A 45 10.26 -4.38 17.77
C ASP A 45 9.03 -4.97 17.09
N GLN A 46 8.12 -4.13 16.59
CA GLN A 46 6.94 -4.55 15.86
C GLN A 46 7.29 -5.23 14.53
N ILE A 47 8.19 -4.63 13.74
CA ILE A 47 8.64 -5.21 12.46
C ILE A 47 9.40 -6.51 12.72
N ARG A 48 10.23 -6.54 13.78
CA ARG A 48 10.98 -7.75 14.12
C ARG A 48 10.08 -8.91 14.50
N LYS A 49 9.12 -8.65 15.39
CA LYS A 49 8.12 -9.64 15.80
C LYS A 49 7.32 -10.13 14.59
N HIS A 50 6.95 -9.23 13.67
CA HIS A 50 6.20 -9.60 12.46
C HIS A 50 6.98 -10.56 11.54
N ILE A 51 8.24 -10.27 11.23
CA ILE A 51 9.06 -11.14 10.37
C ILE A 51 9.28 -12.51 11.01
N VAL A 52 9.56 -12.55 12.32
CA VAL A 52 9.74 -13.81 13.04
C VAL A 52 8.44 -14.62 13.05
N GLU A 53 7.29 -13.99 13.34
CA GLU A 53 5.98 -14.65 13.37
C GLU A 53 5.60 -15.20 11.99
N SER A 54 5.75 -14.38 10.95
CA SER A 54 5.37 -14.74 9.57
C SER A 54 6.16 -15.93 9.03
N THR A 55 7.35 -16.21 9.55
CA THR A 55 8.23 -17.30 9.09
C THR A 55 8.20 -18.54 9.98
N LYS A 56 7.39 -18.58 11.04
CA LYS A 56 7.33 -19.72 11.97
C LYS A 56 6.88 -21.03 11.33
N HIS A 57 6.01 -20.95 10.32
CA HIS A 57 5.46 -22.09 9.60
C HIS A 57 6.49 -22.83 8.72
N ILE A 58 7.70 -22.28 8.55
CA ILE A 58 8.75 -22.88 7.72
C ILE A 58 9.60 -23.82 8.58
N ASP A 59 9.30 -25.12 8.59
CA ASP A 59 9.96 -26.09 9.48
C ASP A 59 11.48 -26.19 9.28
N ASN A 60 11.94 -26.14 8.02
CA ASN A 60 13.36 -26.21 7.71
C ASN A 60 14.09 -24.92 8.17
N LYS A 61 14.97 -25.05 9.16
CA LYS A 61 15.74 -23.94 9.74
C LYS A 61 16.58 -23.18 8.69
N LYS A 62 17.22 -23.89 7.75
CA LYS A 62 18.05 -23.25 6.71
C LYS A 62 17.19 -22.42 5.77
N HIS A 63 16.03 -22.94 5.35
CA HIS A 63 15.09 -22.20 4.50
C HIS A 63 14.51 -21.00 5.25
N ARG A 64 14.09 -21.18 6.50
CA ARG A 64 13.57 -20.11 7.34
C ARG A 64 14.54 -18.95 7.45
N LEU A 65 15.82 -19.22 7.72
CA LEU A 65 16.86 -18.19 7.80
C LEU A 65 17.08 -17.48 6.45
N ALA A 66 17.04 -18.21 5.34
CA ALA A 66 17.16 -17.63 4.00
C ALA A 66 15.98 -16.70 3.66
N VAL A 67 14.74 -17.11 3.98
CA VAL A 67 13.56 -16.25 3.78
C VAL A 67 13.62 -15.02 4.68
N GLN A 68 13.96 -15.20 5.96
CA GLN A 68 14.13 -14.07 6.88
C GLN A 68 15.16 -13.07 6.35
N ASP A 69 16.31 -13.53 5.83
CA ASP A 69 17.32 -12.66 5.23
C ASP A 69 16.76 -11.82 4.07
N ILE A 70 15.94 -12.40 3.19
CA ILE A 70 15.25 -11.66 2.12
C ILE A 70 14.30 -10.61 2.70
N LEU A 71 13.51 -10.97 3.73
CA LEU A 71 12.57 -10.06 4.38
C LEU A 71 13.29 -8.90 5.09
N TRP A 72 14.43 -9.16 5.73
CA TRP A 72 15.22 -8.13 6.40
C TRP A 72 15.84 -7.14 5.41
N ARG A 73 16.31 -7.64 4.26
CA ARG A 73 16.84 -6.78 3.18
C ARG A 73 15.74 -5.90 2.57
N ASN A 74 14.56 -6.46 2.35
CA ASN A 74 13.45 -5.80 1.66
C ASN A 74 12.37 -5.26 2.62
N LYS A 75 12.71 -5.06 3.89
CA LYS A 75 11.78 -4.73 4.98
C LYS A 75 10.78 -3.60 4.70
N ILE A 76 11.15 -2.60 3.89
CA ILE A 76 10.32 -1.43 3.61
C ILE A 76 9.04 -1.90 2.88
N LEU A 77 9.16 -2.95 2.06
CA LEU A 77 8.06 -3.58 1.36
C LEU A 77 7.19 -4.46 2.28
N PHE A 78 7.76 -4.95 3.38
CA PHE A 78 7.09 -5.85 4.33
C PHE A 78 6.73 -5.18 5.66
N ASP A 79 6.80 -3.85 5.71
CA ASP A 79 6.34 -3.08 6.86
C ASP A 79 4.80 -3.22 6.97
N PRO A 80 4.26 -3.68 8.11
CA PRO A 80 2.83 -3.81 8.27
C PRO A 80 2.10 -2.45 8.40
N THR A 81 2.83 -1.35 8.50
CA THR A 81 2.27 0.01 8.60
C THR A 81 1.69 0.42 7.26
N PRO A 82 0.41 0.85 7.20
CA PRO A 82 -0.17 1.38 5.98
C PRO A 82 0.66 2.54 5.43
N SER A 83 1.02 2.48 4.15
CA SER A 83 1.79 3.50 3.46
C SER A 83 1.09 3.93 2.17
N ILE A 84 1.36 5.16 1.74
CA ILE A 84 0.91 5.67 0.44
C ILE A 84 2.13 5.64 -0.47
N ILE A 85 2.00 5.01 -1.64
CA ILE A 85 3.11 4.87 -2.58
C ILE A 85 3.39 6.21 -3.28
N ASN A 86 4.67 6.51 -3.48
CA ASN A 86 5.12 7.75 -4.12
C ASN A 86 5.04 7.63 -5.65
N ILE A 87 3.83 7.73 -6.19
CA ILE A 87 3.56 7.74 -7.63
C ILE A 87 2.66 8.94 -7.99
N PRO A 88 2.57 9.31 -9.28
CA PRO A 88 1.59 10.28 -9.72
C PRO A 88 0.16 9.87 -9.32
N PRO A 89 -0.66 10.80 -8.78
CA PRO A 89 -2.03 10.53 -8.43
C PRO A 89 -2.84 9.95 -9.60
N GLN A 90 -3.63 8.93 -9.33
CA GLN A 90 -4.40 8.22 -10.34
C GLN A 90 -5.80 8.84 -10.49
N THR A 91 -6.29 8.86 -11.73
CA THR A 91 -7.69 9.19 -12.04
C THR A 91 -8.48 7.89 -12.20
N ALA A 92 -9.57 7.78 -11.46
CA ALA A 92 -10.46 6.63 -11.45
C ALA A 92 -11.94 7.00 -11.64
N ILE A 93 -12.36 8.25 -11.38
CA ILE A 93 -13.78 8.63 -11.26
C ILE A 93 -14.13 9.69 -12.31
N LYS A 94 -14.40 9.23 -13.53
CA LYS A 94 -14.85 10.12 -14.63
C LYS A 94 -16.36 10.19 -14.67
N THR A 95 -16.94 11.35 -14.35
CA THR A 95 -18.40 11.58 -14.34
C THR A 95 -18.88 12.46 -15.50
N GLY A 96 -17.97 12.93 -16.36
CA GLY A 96 -18.28 13.95 -17.38
C GLY A 96 -18.82 15.22 -16.72
N ASP A 97 -19.82 15.83 -17.35
CA ASP A 97 -20.46 17.07 -16.89
C ASP A 97 -21.60 16.83 -15.87
N HIS A 98 -21.70 15.63 -15.30
CA HIS A 98 -22.76 15.31 -14.36
C HIS A 98 -22.64 16.16 -13.07
N PRO A 99 -23.75 16.79 -12.59
CA PRO A 99 -23.71 17.58 -11.37
C PRO A 99 -23.42 16.73 -10.12
N PRO A 100 -22.96 17.34 -9.01
CA PRO A 100 -22.70 16.61 -7.77
C PRO A 100 -23.89 15.82 -7.25
N ILE A 101 -23.64 14.59 -6.80
CA ILE A 101 -24.64 13.76 -6.13
C ILE A 101 -24.48 13.90 -4.62
N TYR A 102 -25.54 14.41 -3.98
CA TYR A 102 -25.71 14.34 -2.54
C TYR A 102 -26.64 13.18 -2.16
N SER A 103 -26.19 12.38 -1.20
CA SER A 103 -26.97 11.31 -0.59
C SER A 103 -26.96 11.49 0.93
N LYS A 104 -28.15 11.58 1.53
CA LYS A 104 -28.28 11.72 2.97
C LYS A 104 -27.72 10.49 3.67
N GLN A 105 -27.02 10.73 4.78
CA GLN A 105 -26.53 9.66 5.66
C GLN A 105 -27.70 8.81 6.18
N TYR A 106 -27.53 7.48 6.12
CA TYR A 106 -28.52 6.56 6.68
C TYR A 106 -28.63 6.71 8.19
N PHE A 107 -29.85 6.53 8.70
CA PHE A 107 -30.07 6.46 10.14
C PHE A 107 -29.21 5.33 10.75
N SER A 108 -28.56 5.63 11.85
CA SER A 108 -27.76 4.66 12.60
C SER A 108 -27.85 4.95 14.09
N SER A 109 -27.76 3.90 14.91
CA SER A 109 -27.75 4.01 16.38
C SER A 109 -26.58 4.87 16.85
N TYR A 110 -26.61 5.29 18.11
CA TYR A 110 -25.51 6.03 18.72
C TYR A 110 -24.19 5.23 18.69
N GLU A 111 -24.26 3.94 19.01
CA GLU A 111 -23.11 3.03 18.95
C GLU A 111 -22.51 2.94 17.54
N ASP A 112 -23.34 2.82 16.52
CA ASP A 112 -22.89 2.79 15.13
C ASP A 112 -22.28 4.14 14.70
N GLN A 113 -22.79 5.27 15.21
CA GLN A 113 -22.21 6.59 14.94
C GLN A 113 -20.80 6.71 15.53
N GLU A 114 -20.61 6.23 16.76
CA GLU A 114 -19.32 6.22 17.44
C GLU A 114 -18.29 5.38 16.65
N ILE A 115 -18.69 4.20 16.17
CA ILE A 115 -17.83 3.36 15.31
C ILE A 115 -17.44 4.10 14.02
N LYS A 116 -18.38 4.82 13.39
CA LYS A 116 -18.09 5.60 12.17
C LYS A 116 -17.05 6.69 12.45
N VAL A 117 -17.17 7.40 13.58
CA VAL A 117 -16.22 8.46 13.98
C VAL A 117 -14.84 7.87 14.25
N GLN A 118 -14.77 6.78 15.02
CA GLN A 118 -13.50 6.11 15.34
C GLN A 118 -12.78 5.57 14.10
N GLU A 119 -13.49 4.95 13.17
CA GLU A 119 -12.88 4.46 11.93
C GLU A 119 -12.44 5.62 11.02
N THR A 120 -13.20 6.72 11.00
CA THR A 120 -12.83 7.94 10.26
C THR A 120 -11.55 8.55 10.83
N GLN A 121 -11.42 8.64 12.16
CA GLN A 121 -10.22 9.14 12.81
C GLN A 121 -8.98 8.31 12.46
N LYS A 122 -9.09 6.97 12.42
CA LYS A 122 -7.99 6.08 12.00
C LYS A 122 -7.57 6.32 10.55
N LEU A 123 -8.52 6.63 9.66
CA LEU A 123 -8.21 6.96 8.26
C LEU A 123 -7.50 8.32 8.17
N LEU A 124 -7.92 9.29 8.98
CA LEU A 124 -7.32 10.63 9.03
C LEU A 124 -5.87 10.59 9.55
N GLU A 125 -5.62 9.85 10.63
CA GLU A 125 -4.28 9.64 11.19
C GLU A 125 -3.32 8.96 10.20
N ARG A 126 -3.85 8.13 9.30
CA ARG A 126 -3.09 7.47 8.23
C ARG A 126 -2.92 8.35 6.98
N GLY A 127 -3.49 9.55 6.97
CA GLY A 127 -3.48 10.45 5.81
C GLY A 127 -4.25 9.92 4.60
N GLN A 128 -5.17 8.96 4.79
CA GLN A 128 -5.96 8.33 3.72
C GLN A 128 -7.22 9.15 3.37
N ILE A 129 -7.61 10.05 4.26
CA ILE A 129 -8.70 11.02 4.06
C ILE A 129 -8.23 12.39 4.52
N GLU A 130 -8.96 13.42 4.10
CA GLU A 130 -8.81 14.81 4.52
C GLU A 130 -10.21 15.45 4.70
N GLU A 131 -10.30 16.54 5.45
CA GLU A 131 -11.54 17.32 5.55
C GLU A 131 -11.94 17.86 4.17
N SER A 132 -13.24 17.91 3.92
CA SER A 132 -13.78 18.28 2.62
C SER A 132 -14.90 19.30 2.74
N THR A 133 -14.97 20.18 1.74
CA THR A 133 -16.10 21.07 1.48
C THR A 133 -16.83 20.68 0.19
N SER A 134 -16.65 19.43 -0.25
CA SER A 134 -17.20 18.93 -1.50
C SER A 134 -18.74 19.01 -1.53
N PRO A 135 -19.34 19.34 -2.69
CA PRO A 135 -20.78 19.24 -2.87
C PRO A 135 -21.27 17.79 -3.06
N TRP A 136 -20.36 16.82 -3.21
CA TRP A 136 -20.69 15.40 -3.30
C TRP A 136 -20.82 14.79 -1.90
N SER A 137 -21.71 13.81 -1.74
CA SER A 137 -21.73 13.03 -0.50
C SER A 137 -22.33 11.64 -0.72
N SER A 138 -21.60 10.61 -0.31
CA SER A 138 -22.04 9.21 -0.27
C SER A 138 -22.15 8.73 1.18
N PRO A 139 -23.19 7.95 1.54
CA PRO A 139 -23.43 7.59 2.93
C PRO A 139 -22.51 6.44 3.38
N ILE A 140 -22.21 6.42 4.68
CA ILE A 140 -21.44 5.33 5.32
C ILE A 140 -22.37 4.18 5.68
N VAL A 141 -21.98 2.96 5.32
CA VAL A 141 -22.64 1.71 5.68
C VAL A 141 -21.69 0.88 6.56
N LEU A 142 -22.19 0.43 7.71
CA LEU A 142 -21.50 -0.53 8.56
C LEU A 142 -22.00 -1.94 8.26
N VAL A 143 -21.08 -2.86 7.96
CA VAL A 143 -21.40 -4.26 7.68
C VAL A 143 -20.73 -5.17 8.70
N LYS A 144 -21.52 -5.98 9.42
CA LYS A 144 -20.98 -6.98 10.36
C LYS A 144 -20.23 -8.07 9.59
N LYS A 145 -18.98 -8.32 9.95
CA LYS A 145 -18.20 -9.46 9.46
C LYS A 145 -18.51 -10.72 10.29
N LYS A 146 -18.10 -11.88 9.76
CA LYS A 146 -18.22 -13.18 10.45
C LYS A 146 -17.45 -13.22 11.78
N ASP A 147 -16.34 -12.50 11.87
CA ASP A 147 -15.50 -12.35 13.07
C ASP A 147 -16.09 -11.36 14.11
N LYS A 148 -17.35 -10.91 13.91
CA LYS A 148 -18.07 -9.91 14.71
C LYS A 148 -17.50 -8.49 14.65
N THR A 149 -16.45 -8.24 13.87
CA THR A 149 -15.96 -6.86 13.63
C THR A 149 -16.86 -6.13 12.63
N MET A 150 -16.89 -4.80 12.71
CA MET A 150 -17.61 -3.96 11.76
C MET A 150 -16.73 -3.61 10.57
N ARG A 151 -17.30 -3.60 9.37
CA ARG A 151 -16.67 -3.10 8.15
C ARG A 151 -17.24 -1.71 7.85
N PHE A 152 -16.37 -0.72 7.89
CA PHE A 152 -16.66 0.64 7.44
C PHE A 152 -16.63 0.69 5.91
N CYS A 153 -17.76 0.98 5.26
CA CYS A 153 -17.88 1.10 3.81
C CYS A 153 -18.59 2.39 3.44
N ILE A 154 -18.21 2.98 2.30
CA ILE A 154 -18.96 4.08 1.70
C ILE A 154 -19.80 3.51 0.56
N ASP A 155 -21.09 3.86 0.53
CA ASP A 155 -22.00 3.41 -0.50
C ASP A 155 -21.90 4.28 -1.75
N TYR A 156 -20.96 3.92 -2.63
CA TYR A 156 -20.74 4.58 -3.90
C TYR A 156 -21.71 4.14 -5.01
N ARG A 157 -22.79 3.40 -4.74
CA ARG A 157 -23.68 2.89 -5.82
C ARG A 157 -24.19 3.98 -6.75
N ARG A 158 -24.59 5.15 -6.22
CA ARG A 158 -25.06 6.29 -7.03
C ARG A 158 -23.92 6.93 -7.84
N LEU A 159 -22.75 7.08 -7.24
CA LEU A 159 -21.55 7.58 -7.93
C LEU A 159 -21.12 6.62 -9.05
N ASN A 160 -21.13 5.32 -8.77
CA ASN A 160 -20.77 4.26 -9.69
C ASN A 160 -21.70 4.20 -10.91
N ALA A 161 -22.99 4.49 -10.73
CA ALA A 161 -23.97 4.49 -11.82
C ALA A 161 -23.69 5.55 -12.89
N ILE A 162 -23.09 6.69 -12.51
CA ILE A 162 -22.76 7.79 -13.43
C ILE A 162 -21.29 7.79 -13.85
N THR A 163 -20.46 6.93 -13.25
CA THR A 163 -19.03 6.87 -13.56
C THR A 163 -18.83 6.11 -14.87
N ILE A 164 -18.12 6.74 -15.81
CA ILE A 164 -17.71 6.11 -17.07
C ILE A 164 -16.79 4.93 -16.73
N LYS A 165 -17.24 3.72 -17.10
CA LYS A 165 -16.55 2.47 -16.78
C LYS A 165 -15.21 2.37 -17.53
N ASN A 166 -14.17 1.99 -16.82
CA ASN A 166 -12.87 1.73 -17.38
C ASN A 166 -12.86 0.35 -18.06
N ALA A 167 -12.53 0.32 -19.35
CA ALA A 167 -12.47 -0.90 -20.16
C ALA A 167 -11.11 -1.63 -20.08
N PHE A 168 -10.23 -1.24 -19.15
CA PHE A 168 -8.94 -1.90 -18.97
C PHE A 168 -9.15 -3.39 -18.64
N PRO A 169 -8.54 -4.31 -19.41
CA PRO A 169 -8.77 -5.74 -19.22
C PRO A 169 -8.17 -6.20 -17.90
N LEU A 170 -8.96 -6.93 -17.12
CA LEU A 170 -8.44 -7.76 -16.04
C LEU A 170 -8.13 -9.13 -16.65
N PRO A 171 -6.94 -9.69 -16.41
CA PRO A 171 -6.57 -11.00 -16.95
C PRO A 171 -7.53 -12.07 -16.44
N ARG A 172 -7.85 -13.03 -17.30
CA ARG A 172 -8.66 -14.18 -16.90
C ARG A 172 -7.83 -15.13 -16.05
N ILE A 173 -8.50 -15.89 -15.19
CA ILE A 173 -7.82 -16.84 -14.32
C ILE A 173 -7.09 -17.90 -15.16
N GLU A 174 -7.70 -18.34 -16.26
CA GLU A 174 -7.11 -19.32 -17.18
C GLU A 174 -5.84 -18.78 -17.86
N GLU A 175 -5.82 -17.50 -18.26
CA GLU A 175 -4.65 -16.85 -18.87
C GLU A 175 -3.48 -16.81 -17.88
N ILE A 176 -3.75 -16.49 -16.61
CA ILE A 176 -2.74 -16.48 -15.55
C ILE A 176 -2.17 -17.88 -15.34
N PHE A 177 -3.01 -18.93 -15.31
CA PHE A 177 -2.53 -20.29 -15.11
C PHE A 177 -1.72 -20.82 -16.28
N ASP A 178 -2.08 -20.45 -17.51
CA ASP A 178 -1.34 -20.86 -18.72
C ASP A 178 0.08 -20.28 -18.70
N GLN A 179 0.23 -19.00 -18.36
CA GLN A 179 1.53 -18.33 -18.21
C GLN A 179 2.41 -18.93 -17.11
N LEU A 180 1.78 -19.51 -16.09
CA LEU A 180 2.44 -20.09 -14.93
C LEU A 180 2.80 -21.58 -15.10
N SER A 181 2.29 -22.25 -16.15
CA SER A 181 2.28 -23.71 -16.27
C SER A 181 3.64 -24.40 -16.21
N ASP A 182 4.70 -23.77 -16.73
CA ASP A 182 6.06 -24.31 -16.75
C ASP A 182 6.89 -23.99 -15.50
N ALA A 183 6.34 -23.23 -14.55
CA ALA A 183 7.07 -22.81 -13.36
C ALA A 183 7.12 -23.91 -12.30
N VAL A 184 8.32 -24.15 -11.76
CA VAL A 184 8.55 -25.12 -10.67
C VAL A 184 8.32 -24.49 -9.29
N TYR A 185 8.54 -23.18 -9.17
CA TYR A 185 8.41 -22.44 -7.92
C TYR A 185 7.52 -21.22 -8.12
N TYR A 186 6.55 -21.06 -7.22
CA TYR A 186 5.62 -19.93 -7.23
C TYR A 186 5.86 -19.03 -6.04
N THR A 187 5.84 -17.72 -6.28
CA THR A 187 5.87 -16.71 -5.22
C THR A 187 4.65 -15.80 -5.38
N LYS A 188 3.92 -15.59 -4.30
CA LYS A 188 2.76 -14.69 -4.27
C LYS A 188 3.06 -13.50 -3.37
N PHE A 189 2.83 -12.31 -3.88
CA PHE A 189 2.83 -11.07 -3.11
C PHE A 189 1.39 -10.59 -2.92
N ASP A 190 1.06 -10.13 -1.72
CA ASP A 190 -0.23 -9.52 -1.41
C ASP A 190 -0.01 -8.11 -0.88
N PHE A 191 -0.73 -7.14 -1.46
CA PHE A 191 -0.65 -5.75 -1.06
C PHE A 191 -1.64 -5.49 0.08
N LYS A 192 -1.11 -5.26 1.29
CA LYS A 192 -1.93 -4.94 2.46
C LYS A 192 -2.75 -3.67 2.21
N SER A 193 -4.06 -3.82 2.11
CA SER A 193 -4.98 -2.72 1.79
C SER A 193 -4.57 -1.95 0.53
N GLY A 194 -4.13 -2.66 -0.53
CA GLY A 194 -3.47 -2.09 -1.70
C GLY A 194 -4.13 -0.85 -2.32
N TYR A 195 -5.47 -0.79 -2.38
CA TYR A 195 -6.16 0.41 -2.89
C TYR A 195 -5.84 1.67 -2.09
N PHE A 196 -5.80 1.58 -0.75
CA PHE A 196 -5.49 2.72 0.10
C PHE A 196 -4.02 3.16 0.04
N GLN A 197 -3.18 2.46 -0.72
CA GLN A 197 -1.82 2.89 -1.00
C GLN A 197 -1.75 3.82 -2.22
N VAL A 198 -2.72 3.72 -3.14
CA VAL A 198 -2.70 4.44 -4.43
C VAL A 198 -3.21 5.87 -4.25
N PRO A 199 -2.40 6.91 -4.49
CA PRO A 199 -2.85 8.29 -4.38
C PRO A 199 -3.92 8.61 -5.44
N LEU A 200 -4.95 9.36 -5.03
CA LEU A 200 -6.07 9.76 -5.87
C LEU A 200 -5.92 11.21 -6.35
N SER A 201 -6.23 11.46 -7.63
CA SER A 201 -6.21 12.79 -8.24
C SER A 201 -7.14 13.75 -7.49
N LYS A 202 -6.73 15.02 -7.34
CA LYS A 202 -7.51 16.04 -6.61
C LYS A 202 -8.93 16.20 -7.13
N GLU A 203 -9.12 16.08 -8.44
CA GLU A 203 -10.44 16.16 -9.10
C GLU A 203 -11.37 15.03 -8.65
N ASP A 204 -10.83 13.82 -8.46
CA ASP A 204 -11.62 12.66 -8.05
C ASP A 204 -11.89 12.63 -6.55
N ARG A 205 -11.01 13.24 -5.72
CA ARG A 205 -11.18 13.26 -4.26
C ARG A 205 -12.54 13.82 -3.87
N ALA A 206 -12.94 14.96 -4.44
CA ALA A 206 -14.23 15.58 -4.16
C ALA A 206 -15.40 14.60 -4.35
N LYS A 207 -15.35 13.75 -5.39
CA LYS A 207 -16.40 12.78 -5.72
C LYS A 207 -16.50 11.64 -4.69
N THR A 208 -15.45 11.40 -3.92
CA THR A 208 -15.39 10.37 -2.85
C THR A 208 -15.90 10.85 -1.50
N ALA A 209 -16.44 12.07 -1.43
CA ALA A 209 -16.75 12.66 -0.16
C ALA A 209 -17.90 11.95 0.58
N PHE A 210 -17.83 11.96 1.91
CA PHE A 210 -18.77 11.35 2.83
C PHE A 210 -18.83 12.13 4.14
N SER A 211 -19.90 11.98 4.92
CA SER A 211 -20.07 12.70 6.18
C SER A 211 -20.22 11.74 7.36
N THR A 212 -19.60 12.08 8.48
CA THR A 212 -19.96 11.55 9.80
C THR A 212 -20.93 12.52 10.49
N ARG A 213 -21.22 12.30 11.77
CA ARG A 213 -21.99 13.26 12.57
C ARG A 213 -21.23 14.58 12.76
N ASP A 214 -19.90 14.53 12.77
CA ASP A 214 -19.08 15.61 13.28
C ASP A 214 -18.46 16.46 12.17
N ASN A 215 -18.12 15.86 11.01
CA ASN A 215 -17.54 16.60 9.90
C ASN A 215 -17.75 15.90 8.54
N HIS A 216 -17.25 16.54 7.48
CA HIS A 216 -17.26 16.07 6.11
C HIS A 216 -15.84 15.78 5.62
N TYR A 217 -15.66 14.65 4.94
CA TYR A 217 -14.35 14.13 4.57
C TYR A 217 -14.34 13.63 3.14
N GLN A 218 -13.15 13.55 2.55
CA GLN A 218 -12.90 12.95 1.24
C GLN A 218 -11.64 12.09 1.26
N PHE A 219 -11.55 11.09 0.38
CA PHE A 219 -10.36 10.26 0.29
C PHE A 219 -9.23 10.95 -0.49
N THR A 220 -8.01 10.81 0.01
CA THR A 220 -6.77 11.22 -0.67
C THR A 220 -6.16 10.09 -1.50
N VAL A 221 -6.61 8.86 -1.24
CA VAL A 221 -6.19 7.60 -1.86
C VAL A 221 -7.38 6.91 -2.54
N LEU A 222 -7.13 5.88 -3.35
CA LEU A 222 -8.18 5.12 -4.03
C LEU A 222 -9.07 4.40 -3.00
N PRO A 223 -10.36 4.78 -2.84
CA PRO A 223 -11.21 4.12 -1.85
C PRO A 223 -11.70 2.76 -2.34
N GLN A 224 -12.16 1.93 -1.41
CA GLN A 224 -12.89 0.71 -1.75
C GLN A 224 -14.31 1.04 -2.22
N GLY A 225 -14.85 0.22 -3.12
CA GLY A 225 -16.26 0.31 -3.55
C GLY A 225 -16.53 1.15 -4.80
N ILE A 226 -15.55 1.89 -5.33
CA ILE A 226 -15.67 2.57 -6.62
C ILE A 226 -15.52 1.60 -7.80
N THR A 227 -16.32 1.78 -8.86
CA THR A 227 -16.39 0.84 -9.99
C THR A 227 -15.05 0.63 -10.69
N ASN A 228 -14.28 1.69 -10.88
CA ASN A 228 -13.01 1.62 -11.61
C ASN A 228 -11.81 1.29 -10.71
N GLY A 229 -12.02 1.02 -9.42
CA GLY A 229 -10.94 0.70 -8.48
C GLY A 229 -10.02 -0.44 -8.96
N PRO A 230 -10.56 -1.63 -9.28
CA PRO A 230 -9.77 -2.77 -9.76
C PRO A 230 -8.99 -2.47 -11.04
N ALA A 231 -9.64 -1.84 -12.03
CA ALA A 231 -9.02 -1.51 -13.31
C ALA A 231 -7.87 -0.50 -13.16
N THR A 232 -8.04 0.51 -12.31
CA THR A 232 -6.98 1.49 -11.99
C THR A 232 -5.80 0.82 -11.30
N PHE A 233 -6.08 -0.06 -10.33
CA PHE A 233 -5.04 -0.80 -9.62
C PHE A 233 -4.29 -1.76 -10.55
N GLN A 234 -4.99 -2.53 -11.37
CA GLN A 234 -4.35 -3.45 -12.33
C GLN A 234 -3.47 -2.71 -13.33
N ARG A 235 -3.95 -1.59 -13.89
CA ARG A 235 -3.14 -0.76 -14.80
C ARG A 235 -1.87 -0.26 -14.13
N LEU A 236 -1.95 0.13 -12.86
CA LEU A 236 -0.80 0.53 -12.08
C LEU A 236 0.18 -0.63 -11.88
N ILE A 237 -0.29 -1.81 -11.50
CA ILE A 237 0.55 -2.99 -11.32
C ILE A 237 1.25 -3.37 -12.63
N ASN A 238 0.53 -3.37 -13.76
CA ASN A 238 1.12 -3.63 -15.08
C ASN A 238 2.19 -2.58 -15.44
N HIS A 239 2.00 -1.32 -15.06
CA HIS A 239 3.01 -0.28 -15.28
C HIS A 239 4.27 -0.49 -14.42
N ILE A 240 4.10 -0.87 -13.15
CA ILE A 240 5.21 -1.09 -12.22
C ILE A 240 6.00 -2.35 -12.57
N LEU A 241 5.31 -3.46 -12.85
CA LEU A 241 5.93 -4.75 -13.17
C LEU A 241 6.40 -4.83 -14.63
N GLY A 242 5.87 -3.97 -15.51
CA GLY A 242 6.25 -3.92 -16.91
C GLY A 242 5.97 -5.24 -17.64
N PRO A 243 6.84 -5.67 -18.57
CA PRO A 243 6.72 -6.94 -19.30
C PRO A 243 6.78 -8.18 -18.41
N ALA A 244 7.22 -8.06 -17.15
CA ALA A 244 7.22 -9.12 -16.16
C ALA A 244 5.87 -9.20 -15.40
N GLY A 245 4.86 -8.44 -15.83
CA GLY A 245 3.48 -8.63 -15.43
C GLY A 245 2.98 -9.93 -16.03
N TRP A 246 3.11 -10.98 -15.23
CA TRP A 246 2.83 -12.40 -15.45
C TRP A 246 3.98 -13.20 -16.07
#